data_AF-A0A1C6S9Q9-F1
#
_entry.id   AF-A0A1C6S9Q9-F1
#
_cell.length_a   1.000
_cell.length_b   1.000
_cell.length_c   1.000
_cell.angle_alpha   90.00
_cell.angle_beta   90.00
_cell.angle_gamma   90.00
#
_symmetry.space_group_name_H-M   'P 1'
#
loop_
_entity.id
_entity.type
_entity.pdbx_description
1 polymer ?
#
loop_
_entity_poly.entity_id
_entity_poly.type
_entity_poly.pdbx_seq_one_letter_code
_entity_poly.pdbx_strand_id
1 'polypeptide(L)'
;MARKSPGALRPQSKSAGNVGLNDVVITMQAVVEVPMFDSGSSPWPTEQLAPGSWLVLNADCTDKRTGLFVAALANRIDVAPPGGRNEVVDALLAEEMLIVAGGLQVGDTTAGTNVVPGCCSGLEDWRDWAQALTGGSPWLGHDPSPELEVLGEDLRVWQDAGPNRHRGRWAGRHVDIPRRALPQLLLRAQRDLVGFLDALDGWAARSGLGHRGSALVKAVDQNFAIAAPLVLPAG
;
A
#
# COMPACT_ATOMS: atom_id res chain seq x y z
N MET A 1 -10.34 11.57 61.53
CA MET A 1 -10.35 10.27 60.82
C MET A 1 -11.13 10.44 59.53
N ALA A 2 -10.44 10.62 58.40
CA ALA A 2 -11.05 10.64 57.08
C ALA A 2 -10.19 9.75 56.17
N ARG A 3 -10.77 8.65 55.69
CA ARG A 3 -10.12 7.64 54.85
C ARG A 3 -9.96 8.19 53.44
N LYS A 4 -8.72 8.28 52.94
CA LYS A 4 -8.42 8.47 51.51
C LYS A 4 -8.52 7.12 50.80
N SER A 5 -9.38 7.03 49.79
CA SER A 5 -9.40 5.94 48.80
C SER A 5 -8.38 6.22 47.67
N PRO A 6 -7.61 5.23 47.19
CA PRO A 6 -6.75 5.36 46.02
C PRO A 6 -7.49 4.86 44.76
N GLY A 7 -7.78 5.76 43.83
CA GLY A 7 -8.45 5.45 42.56
C GLY A 7 -7.47 5.38 41.39
N ALA A 8 -7.13 4.14 41.03
CA ALA A 8 -6.62 3.60 39.76
C ALA A 8 -6.06 4.56 38.68
N LEU A 9 -4.75 4.43 38.40
CA LEU A 9 -4.15 4.81 37.13
C LEU A 9 -4.70 3.93 35.99
N ARG A 10 -5.20 4.56 34.93
CA ARG A 10 -5.47 3.91 33.64
C ARG A 10 -4.13 3.49 32.98
N PRO A 11 -4.03 2.29 32.38
CA PRO A 11 -2.84 1.95 31.61
C PRO A 11 -2.85 2.71 30.28
N GLN A 12 -1.74 3.38 29.99
CA GLN A 12 -1.44 3.97 28.70
C GLN A 12 -1.33 2.85 27.65
N SER A 13 -2.02 3.02 26.53
CA SER A 13 -1.88 2.20 25.34
C SER A 13 -0.45 2.31 24.80
N LYS A 14 0.30 1.21 24.82
CA LYS A 14 1.62 1.13 24.15
C LYS A 14 1.39 1.18 22.64
N SER A 15 2.08 2.12 21.98
CA SER A 15 2.08 2.26 20.53
C SER A 15 2.68 1.04 19.84
N ALA A 16 2.24 0.84 18.60
CA ALA A 16 2.74 -0.15 17.65
C ALA A 16 4.27 -0.22 17.66
N GLY A 17 4.83 -1.42 17.85
CA GLY A 17 6.26 -1.60 18.00
C GLY A 17 7.00 -1.22 16.72
N ASN A 18 7.85 -0.20 16.75
CA ASN A 18 8.89 0.01 15.75
C ASN A 18 9.94 -1.10 15.90
N VAL A 19 10.49 -1.61 14.81
CA VAL A 19 11.68 -2.47 14.88
C VAL A 19 12.88 -1.55 15.03
N GLY A 20 13.22 -1.20 16.27
CA GLY A 20 14.32 -0.30 16.58
C GLY A 20 15.66 -1.04 16.57
N LEU A 21 16.52 -0.69 15.61
CA LEU A 21 17.98 -0.78 15.75
C LEU A 21 18.49 0.66 15.67
N ASN A 22 18.56 1.31 16.85
CA ASN A 22 19.15 2.62 17.11
C ASN A 22 18.84 3.70 16.05
N ASP A 23 17.69 4.36 16.24
CA ASP A 23 17.20 5.57 15.56
C ASP A 23 16.85 5.51 14.06
N VAL A 24 17.01 4.37 13.39
CA VAL A 24 16.49 4.17 12.02
C VAL A 24 15.11 3.52 12.05
N VAL A 25 14.09 4.22 11.55
CA VAL A 25 12.76 3.62 11.30
C VAL A 25 12.60 3.42 9.80
N ILE A 26 12.90 2.20 9.36
CA ILE A 26 12.53 1.75 8.01
C ILE A 26 11.04 1.45 7.99
N THR A 27 10.37 1.93 6.95
CA THR A 27 8.95 1.72 6.68
C THR A 27 8.77 1.03 5.35
N MET A 28 7.72 0.23 5.26
CA MET A 28 7.26 -0.41 4.03
C MET A 28 5.75 -0.31 4.02
N GLN A 29 5.20 0.42 3.06
CA GLN A 29 3.78 0.78 3.03
C GLN A 29 3.19 0.44 1.67
N ALA A 30 2.00 -0.16 1.67
CA ALA A 30 1.24 -0.34 0.45
C ALA A 30 0.73 1.01 -0.05
N VAL A 31 0.98 1.29 -1.33
CA VAL A 31 0.60 2.54 -1.98
C VAL A 31 -0.08 2.28 -3.31
N VAL A 32 -0.98 3.19 -3.67
CA VAL A 32 -1.58 3.29 -5.00
C VAL A 32 -1.24 4.64 -5.60
N GLU A 33 -0.84 4.65 -6.86
CA GLU A 33 -0.61 5.87 -7.61
C GLU A 33 -1.96 6.56 -7.87
N VAL A 34 -2.03 7.86 -7.58
CA VAL A 34 -3.20 8.67 -7.92
C VAL A 34 -3.17 8.97 -9.42
N PRO A 35 -4.09 8.41 -10.22
CA PRO A 35 -4.07 8.60 -11.65
C PRO A 35 -4.50 10.02 -12.02
N MET A 36 -4.25 10.39 -13.28
CA MET A 36 -4.89 11.55 -13.87
C MET A 36 -6.34 11.18 -14.19
N PHE A 37 -7.28 11.74 -13.43
CA PHE A 37 -8.71 11.57 -13.67
C PHE A 37 -9.23 12.57 -14.71
N ASP A 38 -10.17 12.12 -15.54
CA ASP A 38 -11.03 13.04 -16.30
C ASP A 38 -11.98 13.79 -15.34
N SER A 39 -12.35 15.03 -15.70
CA SER A 39 -13.14 15.88 -14.82
C SER A 39 -14.53 15.27 -14.53
N GLY A 40 -14.84 15.09 -13.24
CA GLY A 40 -16.13 14.53 -12.78
C GLY A 40 -16.20 13.00 -12.73
N SER A 41 -15.05 12.30 -12.77
CA SER A 41 -14.96 10.83 -12.94
C SER A 41 -15.54 9.96 -11.83
N SER A 42 -15.67 10.46 -10.59
CA SER A 42 -16.06 9.60 -9.46
C SER A 42 -17.50 9.84 -9.00
N PRO A 43 -18.33 8.79 -8.88
CA PRO A 43 -19.71 8.90 -8.41
C PRO A 43 -19.83 9.01 -6.88
N TRP A 44 -18.71 9.17 -6.17
CA TRP A 44 -18.62 9.41 -4.72
C TRP A 44 -17.53 10.45 -4.40
N PRO A 45 -17.53 11.03 -3.19
CA PRO A 45 -16.47 11.95 -2.77
C PRO A 45 -15.11 11.26 -2.67
N THR A 46 -14.07 11.90 -3.20
CA THR A 46 -12.67 11.46 -3.12
C THR A 46 -11.80 12.49 -2.39
N GLU A 47 -10.66 12.04 -1.87
CA GLU A 47 -9.62 12.96 -1.39
C GLU A 47 -8.91 13.59 -2.59
N GLN A 48 -8.65 14.90 -2.52
CA GLN A 48 -7.96 15.62 -3.58
C GLN A 48 -6.46 15.49 -3.38
N LEU A 49 -5.87 14.48 -4.02
CA LEU A 49 -4.43 14.31 -4.14
C LEU A 49 -3.99 14.64 -5.56
N ALA A 50 -2.75 15.11 -5.71
CA ALA A 50 -2.22 15.44 -7.03
C ALA A 50 -2.00 14.16 -7.87
N PRO A 51 -2.25 14.18 -9.19
CA PRO A 51 -1.86 13.08 -10.07
C PRO A 51 -0.37 12.75 -9.94
N GLY A 52 -0.02 11.46 -9.93
CA GLY A 52 1.34 10.96 -9.71
C GLY A 52 1.81 11.03 -8.25
N SER A 53 0.94 11.41 -7.31
CA SER A 53 1.20 11.23 -5.88
C SER A 53 0.73 9.86 -5.40
N TRP A 54 1.05 9.50 -4.16
CA TRP A 54 0.82 8.18 -3.60
C TRP A 54 -0.23 8.21 -2.49
N LEU A 55 -1.28 7.40 -2.66
CA LEU A 55 -2.26 7.09 -1.63
C LEU A 55 -1.76 5.89 -0.81
N VAL A 56 -1.46 6.11 0.47
CA VAL A 56 -1.11 5.02 1.40
C VAL A 56 -2.38 4.29 1.83
N LEU A 57 -2.34 2.95 1.79
CA LEU A 57 -3.45 2.08 2.19
C LEU A 57 -3.21 1.50 3.58
N ASN A 58 -4.10 1.84 4.52
CA ASN A 58 -4.11 1.29 5.88
C ASN A 58 -5.49 1.45 6.54
N ALA A 59 -5.60 1.05 7.81
CA ALA A 59 -6.84 1.15 8.59
C ALA A 59 -7.35 2.59 8.81
N ASP A 60 -6.48 3.59 8.70
CA ASP A 60 -6.82 4.99 8.91
C ASP A 60 -7.37 5.68 7.64
N CYS A 61 -7.54 4.92 6.54
CA CYS A 61 -8.17 5.41 5.32
C CYS A 61 -9.59 5.93 5.61
N THR A 62 -9.78 7.23 5.42
CA THR A 62 -11.10 7.87 5.49
C THR A 62 -11.97 7.48 4.30
N ASP A 63 -13.28 7.74 4.38
CA ASP A 63 -14.20 7.51 3.25
C ASP A 63 -13.74 8.14 1.93
N LYS A 64 -13.10 9.32 2.00
CA LYS A 64 -12.57 10.01 0.83
C LYS A 64 -11.33 9.32 0.25
N ARG A 65 -10.45 8.78 1.11
CA ARG A 65 -9.28 7.99 0.69
C ARG A 65 -9.69 6.65 0.09
N THR A 66 -10.63 5.98 0.73
CA THR A 66 -11.18 4.73 0.24
C THR A 66 -11.90 4.93 -1.09
N GLY A 67 -12.71 5.99 -1.22
CA GLY A 67 -13.31 6.37 -2.49
C GLY A 67 -12.27 6.68 -3.57
N LEU A 68 -11.17 7.35 -3.21
CA LEU A 68 -10.06 7.61 -4.14
C LEU A 68 -9.39 6.31 -4.61
N PHE A 69 -9.20 5.33 -3.72
CA PHE A 69 -8.70 4.00 -4.11
C PHE A 69 -9.63 3.33 -5.11
N VAL A 70 -10.95 3.28 -4.86
CA VAL A 70 -11.89 2.64 -5.79
C VAL A 70 -11.94 3.38 -7.14
N ALA A 71 -11.82 4.71 -7.12
CA ALA A 71 -11.71 5.49 -8.35
C ALA A 71 -10.41 5.18 -9.12
N ALA A 72 -9.27 5.05 -8.41
CA ALA A 72 -8.00 4.68 -9.03
C ALA A 72 -8.05 3.28 -9.64
N LEU A 73 -8.67 2.32 -8.94
CA LEU A 73 -8.89 0.97 -9.41
C LEU A 73 -9.77 0.91 -10.67
N ALA A 74 -10.81 1.75 -10.74
CA ALA A 74 -11.70 1.83 -11.89
C ALA A 74 -11.15 2.66 -13.06
N ASN A 75 -10.02 3.35 -12.90
CA ASN A 75 -9.58 4.41 -13.82
C ASN A 75 -9.32 3.92 -15.27
N ARG A 76 -9.02 2.64 -15.47
CA ARG A 76 -8.79 2.05 -16.81
C ARG A 76 -9.88 1.08 -17.25
N ILE A 77 -10.98 1.02 -16.51
CA ILE A 77 -12.11 0.14 -16.80
C ILE A 77 -13.16 0.96 -17.57
N ASP A 78 -13.70 0.39 -18.63
CA ASP A 78 -14.79 1.02 -19.37
C ASP A 78 -16.09 0.86 -18.58
N VAL A 79 -16.63 1.99 -18.11
CA VAL A 79 -17.87 2.02 -17.32
C VAL A 79 -19.00 2.52 -18.20
N ALA A 80 -20.01 1.68 -18.39
CA ALA A 80 -21.18 2.03 -19.17
C ALA A 80 -21.88 3.30 -18.61
N PRO A 81 -22.34 4.22 -19.47
CA PRO A 81 -23.14 5.36 -19.04
C PRO A 81 -24.40 4.92 -18.27
N PRO A 82 -24.81 5.63 -17.21
CA PRO A 82 -24.31 6.96 -16.81
C PRO A 82 -23.07 6.96 -15.90
N GLY A 83 -22.47 5.80 -15.60
CA GLY A 83 -21.29 5.74 -14.72
C GLY A 83 -21.58 6.00 -13.24
N GLY A 84 -22.75 5.57 -12.76
CA GLY A 84 -23.11 5.66 -11.35
C GLY A 84 -22.32 4.70 -10.46
N ARG A 85 -22.56 4.78 -9.14
CA ARG A 85 -21.80 3.99 -8.16
C ARG A 85 -21.94 2.48 -8.38
N ASN A 86 -23.14 2.03 -8.73
CA ASN A 86 -23.38 0.61 -8.96
C ASN A 86 -22.74 0.16 -10.27
N GLU A 87 -22.81 0.97 -11.31
CA GLU A 87 -22.21 0.68 -12.62
C GLU A 87 -20.69 0.57 -12.53
N VAL A 88 -20.03 1.47 -11.79
CA VAL A 88 -18.57 1.38 -11.55
C VAL A 88 -18.22 0.09 -10.81
N VAL A 89 -18.96 -0.25 -9.76
CA VAL A 89 -18.67 -1.47 -8.98
C VAL A 89 -18.99 -2.73 -9.76
N ASP A 90 -20.07 -2.74 -10.55
CA ASP A 90 -20.42 -3.86 -11.41
C ASP A 90 -19.36 -4.08 -12.50
N ALA A 91 -18.79 -3.00 -13.07
CA ALA A 91 -17.68 -3.09 -14.01
C ALA A 91 -16.42 -3.66 -13.36
N LEU A 92 -16.06 -3.19 -12.16
CA LEU A 92 -14.96 -3.75 -11.36
C LEU A 92 -15.15 -5.25 -11.08
N LEU A 93 -16.36 -5.66 -10.73
CA LEU A 93 -16.68 -7.06 -10.44
C LEU A 93 -16.75 -7.96 -11.68
N ALA A 94 -16.84 -7.37 -12.87
CA ALA A 94 -16.81 -8.09 -14.13
C ALA A 94 -15.39 -8.39 -14.63
N GLU A 95 -14.37 -7.68 -14.11
CA GLU A 95 -12.98 -7.95 -14.44
C GLU A 95 -12.53 -9.32 -13.89
N GLU A 96 -11.81 -10.08 -14.71
CA GLU A 96 -11.20 -11.34 -14.27
C GLU A 96 -10.08 -11.11 -13.26
N MET A 97 -9.36 -9.99 -13.44
CA MET A 97 -8.28 -9.58 -12.56
C MET A 97 -8.33 -8.08 -12.29
N LEU A 98 -8.37 -7.74 -11.00
CA LEU A 98 -8.19 -6.37 -10.56
C LEU A 98 -6.70 -6.04 -10.55
N ILE A 99 -6.32 -4.93 -11.18
CA ILE A 99 -4.95 -4.41 -11.20
C ILE A 99 -4.99 -2.91 -10.90
N VAL A 100 -4.00 -2.41 -10.16
CA VAL A 100 -3.90 -0.97 -9.88
C VAL A 100 -2.45 -0.54 -9.72
N ALA A 101 -2.07 0.53 -10.42
CA ALA A 101 -0.72 1.09 -10.33
C ALA A 101 -0.37 1.41 -8.87
N GLY A 102 0.75 0.88 -8.39
CA GLY A 102 1.01 0.82 -6.96
C GLY A 102 2.12 -0.16 -6.59
N GLY A 103 2.05 -0.66 -5.37
CA GLY A 103 2.99 -1.64 -4.83
C GLY A 103 3.42 -1.27 -3.41
N LEU A 104 4.68 -1.54 -3.08
CA LEU A 104 5.27 -1.17 -1.78
C LEU A 104 6.23 0.00 -1.93
N GLN A 105 5.94 1.08 -1.20
CA GLN A 105 6.89 2.18 -0.97
C GLN A 105 7.77 1.83 0.23
N VAL A 106 9.08 2.01 0.08
CA VAL A 106 10.05 1.85 1.17
C VAL A 106 10.56 3.22 1.59
N GLY A 107 10.58 3.50 2.90
CA GLY A 107 11.06 4.76 3.44
C GLY A 107 12.07 4.58 4.56
N ASP A 108 13.08 5.45 4.60
CA ASP A 108 13.91 5.71 5.77
C ASP A 108 13.51 7.08 6.34
N THR A 109 12.86 7.07 7.50
CA THR A 109 12.38 8.31 8.14
C THR A 109 13.52 9.18 8.67
N THR A 110 14.69 8.60 8.91
CA THR A 110 15.87 9.30 9.43
C THR A 110 16.52 10.12 8.33
N ALA A 111 16.70 9.48 7.17
CA ALA A 111 17.21 10.12 5.97
C ALA A 111 16.14 10.96 5.24
N GLY A 112 14.86 10.82 5.61
CA GLY A 112 13.74 11.43 4.90
C GLY A 112 13.62 10.96 3.44
N THR A 113 14.10 9.75 3.14
CA THR A 113 14.19 9.21 1.79
C THR A 113 13.13 8.15 1.58
N ASN A 114 12.40 8.26 0.48
CA ASN A 114 11.47 7.22 0.02
C ASN A 114 11.91 6.71 -1.35
N VAL A 115 11.77 5.41 -1.54
CA VAL A 115 11.76 4.73 -2.82
C VAL A 115 10.33 4.29 -3.10
N VAL A 116 9.79 4.77 -4.21
CA VAL A 116 8.42 4.50 -4.65
C VAL A 116 8.41 3.45 -5.76
N PRO A 117 7.28 2.74 -5.97
CA PRO A 117 7.12 1.89 -7.15
C PRO A 117 7.35 2.66 -8.46
N GLY A 118 7.91 1.97 -9.44
CA GLY A 118 8.02 2.46 -10.80
C GLY A 118 6.70 2.31 -11.55
N CYS A 119 6.61 2.93 -12.73
CA CYS A 119 5.49 2.70 -13.65
C CYS A 119 5.22 1.21 -13.87
N CYS A 120 3.94 0.87 -14.05
CA CYS A 120 3.46 -0.47 -14.38
C CYS A 120 3.67 -1.50 -13.26
N SER A 121 4.29 -1.14 -12.13
CA SER A 121 4.19 -1.93 -10.91
C SER A 121 2.77 -1.81 -10.38
N GLY A 122 2.21 -2.95 -9.98
CA GLY A 122 0.87 -3.03 -9.44
C GLY A 122 0.86 -3.36 -7.96
N LEU A 123 -0.21 -2.97 -7.27
CA LEU A 123 -0.43 -3.40 -5.90
C LEU A 123 -0.60 -4.92 -5.82
N GLU A 124 -1.18 -5.55 -6.84
CA GLU A 124 -1.36 -7.00 -6.95
C GLU A 124 -0.07 -7.82 -6.74
N ASP A 125 1.09 -7.24 -7.07
CA ASP A 125 2.39 -7.90 -7.00
C ASP A 125 3.15 -7.64 -5.68
N TRP A 126 2.51 -6.99 -4.68
CA TRP A 126 3.19 -6.60 -3.43
C TRP A 126 3.89 -7.77 -2.70
N ARG A 127 3.39 -8.99 -2.89
CA ARG A 127 3.92 -10.22 -2.30
C ARG A 127 5.25 -10.66 -2.90
N ASP A 128 5.58 -10.22 -4.12
CA ASP A 128 6.82 -10.61 -4.81
C ASP A 128 8.07 -10.16 -4.08
N TRP A 129 7.97 -9.16 -3.21
CA TRP A 129 9.03 -8.78 -2.29
C TRP A 129 9.53 -9.95 -1.42
N ALA A 130 8.73 -10.99 -1.18
CA ALA A 130 9.18 -12.19 -0.48
C ALA A 130 10.30 -12.94 -1.22
N GLN A 131 10.43 -12.77 -2.55
CA GLN A 131 11.50 -13.38 -3.34
C GLN A 131 12.89 -12.89 -2.90
N ALA A 132 13.00 -11.67 -2.37
CA ALA A 132 14.26 -11.14 -1.83
C ALA A 132 14.78 -11.92 -0.62
N LEU A 133 13.91 -12.64 0.10
CA LEU A 133 14.33 -13.50 1.21
C LEU A 133 15.14 -14.71 0.76
N THR A 134 14.98 -15.16 -0.48
CA THR A 134 15.76 -16.26 -1.09
C THR A 134 16.79 -15.78 -2.10
N GLY A 135 17.07 -14.47 -2.14
CA GLY A 135 18.03 -13.86 -3.06
C GLY A 135 17.47 -13.58 -4.47
N GLY A 136 16.16 -13.70 -4.67
CA GLY A 136 15.49 -13.17 -5.87
C GLY A 136 15.34 -11.65 -5.80
N SER A 137 14.79 -11.05 -6.85
CA SER A 137 14.49 -9.62 -6.90
C SER A 137 13.12 -9.42 -7.55
N PRO A 138 12.14 -8.80 -6.85
CA PRO A 138 10.86 -8.48 -7.45
C PRO A 138 11.04 -7.48 -8.59
N TRP A 139 10.17 -7.53 -9.59
CA TRP A 139 10.08 -6.45 -10.56
C TRP A 139 9.30 -5.28 -9.95
N LEU A 140 9.90 -4.09 -9.92
CA LEU A 140 9.37 -2.93 -9.21
C LEU A 140 8.92 -1.80 -10.17
N GLY A 141 8.71 -2.11 -11.44
CA GLY A 141 8.31 -1.15 -12.47
C GLY A 141 9.46 -0.68 -13.39
N HIS A 142 9.13 0.17 -14.36
CA HIS A 142 10.06 0.56 -15.43
C HIS A 142 10.59 2.00 -15.40
N ASP A 143 9.79 3.03 -15.13
CA ASP A 143 10.29 4.41 -15.02
C ASP A 143 9.62 5.17 -13.86
N PRO A 144 10.35 5.59 -12.81
CA PRO A 144 11.69 5.11 -12.53
C PRO A 144 11.75 3.57 -12.50
N SER A 145 12.93 2.96 -12.68
CA SER A 145 13.13 1.51 -12.53
C SER A 145 13.67 1.20 -11.12
N PRO A 146 12.87 1.17 -10.03
CA PRO A 146 13.40 0.74 -8.76
C PRO A 146 13.99 -0.67 -8.84
N GLU A 147 15.06 -0.89 -8.11
CA GLU A 147 15.78 -2.16 -8.14
C GLU A 147 16.26 -2.52 -6.75
N LEU A 148 16.02 -3.78 -6.38
CA LEU A 148 16.51 -4.35 -5.14
C LEU A 148 17.85 -5.04 -5.39
N GLU A 149 18.87 -4.62 -4.65
CA GLU A 149 20.22 -5.17 -4.66
C GLU A 149 20.50 -5.86 -3.33
N VAL A 150 21.02 -7.10 -3.37
CA VAL A 150 21.39 -7.85 -2.17
C VAL A 150 22.85 -7.57 -1.84
N LEU A 151 23.10 -6.98 -0.67
CA LEU A 151 24.42 -6.58 -0.15
C LEU A 151 24.74 -7.36 1.13
N GLY A 152 25.00 -8.66 1.00
CA GLY A 152 25.24 -9.54 2.15
C GLY A 152 23.99 -9.63 3.04
N GLU A 153 24.07 -9.09 4.25
CA GLU A 153 22.98 -9.08 5.24
C GLU A 153 21.99 -7.91 5.05
N ASP A 154 22.28 -6.99 4.14
CA ASP A 154 21.45 -5.83 3.83
C ASP A 154 20.86 -5.95 2.42
N LEU A 155 19.72 -5.30 2.23
CA LEU A 155 19.07 -5.07 0.94
C LEU A 155 19.14 -3.58 0.67
N ARG A 156 19.64 -3.20 -0.50
CA ARG A 156 19.58 -1.81 -0.96
C ARG A 156 18.51 -1.69 -2.02
N VAL A 157 17.50 -0.87 -1.76
CA VAL A 157 16.45 -0.56 -2.72
C VAL A 157 16.79 0.76 -3.37
N TRP A 158 17.13 0.74 -4.65
CA TRP A 158 17.40 1.94 -5.44
C TRP A 158 16.10 2.51 -6.00
N GLN A 159 16.01 3.84 -6.10
CA GLN A 159 14.89 4.45 -6.82
C GLN A 159 14.97 4.19 -8.32
N ASP A 160 16.18 4.06 -8.90
CA ASP A 160 16.38 3.84 -10.32
C ASP A 160 17.56 2.89 -10.56
N ALA A 161 17.54 2.12 -11.64
CA ALA A 161 18.43 0.98 -11.88
C ALA A 161 19.62 1.31 -12.78
N GLY A 162 20.60 0.38 -12.80
CA GLY A 162 21.72 0.42 -13.74
C GLY A 162 22.45 1.77 -13.79
N PRO A 163 22.74 2.32 -15.00
CA PRO A 163 23.42 3.60 -15.14
C PRO A 163 22.68 4.81 -14.53
N ASN A 164 21.34 4.71 -14.38
CA ASN A 164 20.52 5.79 -13.86
C ASN A 164 20.66 5.95 -12.34
N ARG A 165 21.16 4.93 -11.62
CA ARG A 165 21.54 5.03 -10.19
C ARG A 165 22.43 6.23 -9.89
N HIS A 166 23.21 6.69 -10.87
CA HIS A 166 24.20 7.76 -10.70
C HIS A 166 23.91 8.99 -11.57
N ARG A 167 22.75 9.06 -12.24
CA ARG A 167 22.40 10.14 -13.18
C ARG A 167 20.93 10.52 -13.05
N GLY A 168 20.58 11.68 -13.60
CA GLY A 168 19.19 12.16 -13.59
C GLY A 168 18.71 12.56 -12.19
N ARG A 169 17.39 12.72 -12.05
CA ARG A 169 16.77 13.27 -10.83
C ARG A 169 16.78 12.32 -9.64
N TRP A 170 17.06 11.04 -9.87
CA TRP A 170 17.06 9.98 -8.86
C TRP A 170 18.46 9.51 -8.46
N ALA A 171 19.50 10.17 -8.98
CA ALA A 171 20.89 9.82 -8.70
C ALA A 171 21.15 9.67 -7.19
N GLY A 172 21.68 8.52 -6.80
CA GLY A 172 22.05 8.19 -5.42
C GLY A 172 20.88 7.89 -4.50
N ARG A 173 19.63 8.01 -4.93
CA ARG A 173 18.46 7.78 -4.07
C ARG A 173 18.24 6.29 -3.84
N HIS A 174 18.39 5.86 -2.59
CA HIS A 174 18.14 4.49 -2.16
C HIS A 174 17.72 4.43 -0.69
N VAL A 175 17.22 3.29 -0.26
CA VAL A 175 17.00 2.93 1.15
C VAL A 175 17.69 1.61 1.42
N ASP A 176 18.45 1.55 2.52
CA ASP A 176 19.05 0.31 3.01
C ASP A 176 18.14 -0.33 4.05
N ILE A 177 17.87 -1.62 3.88
CA ILE A 177 17.02 -2.44 4.75
C ILE A 177 17.85 -3.62 5.26
N PRO A 178 17.97 -3.84 6.58
CA PRO A 178 18.50 -5.11 7.06
C PRO A 178 17.65 -6.26 6.53
N ARG A 179 18.24 -7.24 5.83
CA ARG A 179 17.49 -8.33 5.19
C ARG A 179 16.61 -9.08 6.20
N ARG A 180 17.10 -9.27 7.42
CA ARG A 180 16.35 -9.84 8.56
C ARG A 180 15.10 -9.07 8.98
N ALA A 181 15.00 -7.78 8.62
CA ALA A 181 13.84 -6.94 8.92
C ALA A 181 12.74 -7.07 7.86
N LEU A 182 13.07 -7.50 6.63
CA LEU A 182 12.12 -7.63 5.52
C LEU A 182 10.88 -8.48 5.87
N PRO A 183 10.98 -9.66 6.53
CA PRO A 183 9.81 -10.43 6.94
C PRO A 183 8.83 -9.62 7.78
N GLN A 184 9.34 -8.84 8.75
CA GLN A 184 8.51 -8.03 9.63
C GLN A 184 7.93 -6.81 8.92
N LEU A 185 8.64 -6.21 7.98
CA LEU A 185 8.14 -5.11 7.15
C LEU A 185 6.97 -5.58 6.27
N LEU A 186 7.12 -6.74 5.63
CA LEU A 186 6.07 -7.36 4.82
C LEU A 186 4.82 -7.71 5.63
N LEU A 187 4.99 -8.31 6.81
CA LEU A 187 3.86 -8.62 7.70
C LEU A 187 3.13 -7.36 8.19
N ARG A 188 3.83 -6.24 8.34
CA ARG A 188 3.20 -4.95 8.66
C ARG A 188 2.43 -4.40 7.48
N ALA A 189 3.01 -4.40 6.28
CA ALA A 189 2.31 -4.00 5.07
C ALA A 189 1.04 -4.84 4.85
N GLN A 190 1.12 -6.16 5.07
CA GLN A 190 -0.05 -7.04 5.03
C GLN A 190 -1.11 -6.64 6.06
N ARG A 191 -0.72 -6.41 7.32
CA ARG A 191 -1.67 -5.99 8.36
C ARG A 191 -2.33 -4.67 8.03
N ASP A 192 -1.58 -3.72 7.47
CA ASP A 192 -2.11 -2.42 7.06
C ASP A 192 -3.12 -2.61 5.90
N LEU A 193 -2.82 -3.46 4.91
CA LEU A 193 -3.75 -3.83 3.85
C LEU A 193 -5.01 -4.55 4.38
N VAL A 194 -4.89 -5.44 5.36
CA VAL A 194 -6.05 -6.06 6.02
C VAL A 194 -6.89 -5.00 6.73
N GLY A 195 -6.26 -4.07 7.45
CA GLY A 195 -6.96 -2.93 8.04
C GLY A 195 -7.64 -2.03 6.99
N PHE A 196 -7.05 -1.91 5.80
CA PHE A 196 -7.66 -1.22 4.68
C PHE A 196 -8.90 -1.95 4.15
N LEU A 197 -8.93 -3.28 4.13
CA LEU A 197 -10.15 -4.03 3.77
C LEU A 197 -11.31 -3.73 4.73
N ASP A 198 -11.03 -3.59 6.03
CA ASP A 198 -12.05 -3.18 7.01
C ASP A 198 -12.55 -1.75 6.73
N ALA A 199 -11.65 -0.84 6.37
CA ALA A 199 -12.01 0.52 5.96
C ALA A 199 -12.85 0.54 4.67
N LEU A 200 -12.53 -0.34 3.71
CA LEU A 200 -13.26 -0.53 2.46
C LEU A 200 -14.67 -1.06 2.69
N ASP A 201 -14.84 -2.07 3.56
CA ASP A 201 -16.15 -2.60 3.93
C ASP A 201 -17.01 -1.53 4.60
N GLY A 202 -16.45 -0.81 5.57
CA GLY A 202 -17.14 0.29 6.24
C GLY A 202 -17.56 1.40 5.26
N TRP A 203 -16.69 1.79 4.33
CA TRP A 203 -17.00 2.75 3.28
C TRP A 203 -18.09 2.25 2.35
N ALA A 204 -18.05 0.97 1.96
CA ALA A 204 -19.01 0.39 1.03
C ALA A 204 -20.43 0.36 1.63
N ALA A 205 -20.55 0.06 2.92
CA ALA A 205 -21.80 0.16 3.67
C ALA A 205 -22.33 1.61 3.69
N ARG A 206 -21.48 2.59 4.04
CA ARG A 206 -21.85 4.01 4.08
C ARG A 206 -22.19 4.59 2.70
N SER A 207 -21.59 4.04 1.65
CA SER A 207 -21.83 4.45 0.26
C SER A 207 -23.13 3.87 -0.34
N GLY A 208 -23.80 2.97 0.40
CA GLY A 208 -25.06 2.37 0.01
C GLY A 208 -24.93 1.27 -1.05
N LEU A 209 -23.78 0.61 -1.16
CA LEU A 209 -23.51 -0.41 -2.18
C LEU A 209 -24.17 -1.77 -1.90
N GLY A 210 -24.65 -2.00 -0.65
CA GLY A 210 -25.29 -3.25 -0.27
C GLY A 210 -24.40 -4.47 -0.57
N HIS A 211 -24.97 -5.51 -1.18
CA HIS A 211 -24.24 -6.74 -1.52
C HIS A 211 -23.06 -6.51 -2.48
N ARG A 212 -23.11 -5.49 -3.34
CA ARG A 212 -21.99 -5.13 -4.24
C ARG A 212 -20.79 -4.66 -3.45
N GLY A 213 -21.01 -3.99 -2.31
CA GLY A 213 -19.95 -3.57 -1.41
C GLY A 213 -19.15 -4.75 -0.86
N SER A 214 -19.85 -5.74 -0.30
CA SER A 214 -19.20 -6.95 0.21
C SER A 214 -18.53 -7.77 -0.91
N ALA A 215 -19.12 -7.79 -2.11
CA ALA A 215 -18.52 -8.43 -3.28
C ALA A 215 -17.22 -7.72 -3.70
N LEU A 216 -17.19 -6.39 -3.69
CA LEU A 216 -16.00 -5.59 -4.03
C LEU A 216 -14.87 -5.83 -3.02
N VAL A 217 -15.16 -5.80 -1.72
CA VAL A 217 -14.17 -6.08 -0.67
C VAL A 217 -13.54 -7.47 -0.90
N LYS A 218 -14.39 -8.47 -1.16
CA LYS A 218 -13.93 -9.83 -1.45
C LYS A 218 -13.09 -9.89 -2.73
N ALA A 219 -13.50 -9.20 -3.79
CA ALA A 219 -12.75 -9.16 -5.05
C ALA A 219 -11.36 -8.53 -4.85
N VAL A 220 -11.27 -7.41 -4.11
CA VAL A 220 -10.00 -6.76 -3.77
C VAL A 220 -9.11 -7.69 -2.93
N ASP A 221 -9.66 -8.32 -1.89
CA ASP A 221 -8.93 -9.28 -1.07
C ASP A 221 -8.37 -10.45 -1.90
N GLN A 222 -9.19 -11.03 -2.77
CA GLN A 222 -8.82 -12.18 -3.59
C GLN A 222 -7.76 -11.84 -4.65
N ASN A 223 -7.96 -10.75 -5.39
CA ASN A 223 -7.06 -10.35 -6.48
C ASN A 223 -5.69 -9.91 -5.96
N PHE A 224 -5.65 -9.19 -4.84
CA PHE A 224 -4.39 -8.74 -4.23
C PHE A 224 -3.88 -9.70 -3.16
N ALA A 225 -4.56 -10.84 -2.99
CA ALA A 225 -4.31 -11.85 -1.98
C ALA A 225 -4.02 -11.22 -0.60
N ILE A 226 -4.83 -10.30 -0.10
CA ILE A 226 -4.46 -9.51 1.08
C ILE A 226 -4.48 -10.36 2.36
N ALA A 227 -5.60 -11.00 2.66
CA ALA A 227 -5.81 -11.77 3.88
C ALA A 227 -5.22 -13.18 3.82
N ALA A 228 -4.87 -13.68 2.62
CA ALA A 228 -4.20 -14.97 2.48
C ALA A 228 -2.90 -15.00 3.29
N PRO A 229 -2.52 -16.11 3.96
CA PRO A 229 -1.27 -16.17 4.69
C PRO A 229 -0.06 -15.76 3.82
N LEU A 230 0.83 -14.93 4.35
CA LEU A 230 2.07 -14.59 3.66
C LEU A 230 3.09 -15.71 3.87
N VAL A 231 3.43 -16.40 2.79
CA VAL A 231 4.44 -17.46 2.80
C VAL A 231 5.81 -16.80 2.71
N LEU A 232 6.52 -16.79 3.84
CA LEU A 232 7.87 -16.28 3.92
C LEU A 232 8.82 -17.48 3.89
N PRO A 233 9.64 -17.64 2.85
CA PRO A 233 10.61 -18.72 2.80
C PRO A 233 11.59 -18.58 3.97
N ALA A 234 12.03 -19.73 4.50
CA ALA A 234 13.11 -19.74 5.48
C ALA A 234 14.37 -19.16 4.80
N GLY A 235 14.89 -18.07 5.39
CA GLY A 235 16.15 -17.47 4.99
C GLY A 235 17.36 -18.29 5.42
#